data_AF-A0A7J6IJJ3-F1
#
_entry.id   AF-A0A7J6IJJ3-F1
#
_cell.length_a   1.000
_cell.length_b   1.000
_cell.length_c   1.000
_cell.angle_alpha   90.00
_cell.angle_beta   90.00
_cell.angle_gamma   90.00
#
_symmetry.space_group_name_H-M   'P 1'
#
loop_
_entity.id
_entity.type
_entity.pdbx_description
1 polymer ?
#
loop_
_entity_poly.entity_id
_entity_poly.type
_entity_poly.pdbx_seq_one_letter_code
_entity_poly.pdbx_strand_id
1 'polypeptide(L)'
;MNNLKELRITLDCFFDTPATIELLGSSFPDLLAPRLEKIFIDATWSLLGVNGRITASHPQVMAYKKGIEKMITALCTASKSQLPCLKVIALGAKYGKPRQWTKDARKLLAGTNVKLKLVTGNHTGQLWHQTWKQMLEV
;
A
#
# COMPACT_ATOMS: atom_id res chain seq x y z
N MET A 1 12.46 13.51 -20.54
CA MET A 1 11.84 12.24 -20.05
C MET A 1 11.85 12.26 -18.53
N ASN A 2 10.69 12.22 -17.89
CA ASN A 2 10.55 12.43 -16.45
C ASN A 2 11.14 11.25 -15.66
N ASN A 3 12.20 11.51 -14.90
CA ASN A 3 12.77 10.59 -13.91
C ASN A 3 11.85 10.53 -12.67
N LEU A 4 10.66 9.95 -12.80
CA LEU A 4 9.76 9.79 -11.65
C LEU A 4 10.38 8.78 -10.66
N LYS A 5 11.02 9.32 -9.63
CA LYS A 5 11.65 8.54 -8.56
C LYS A 5 10.74 8.33 -7.37
N GLU A 6 9.74 9.20 -7.20
CA GLU A 6 8.86 9.20 -6.05
C GLU A 6 7.41 9.35 -6.52
N LEU A 7 6.55 8.50 -6.00
CA LEU A 7 5.13 8.50 -6.29
C LEU A 7 4.35 8.50 -4.99
N ARG A 8 3.38 9.41 -4.88
CA ARG A 8 2.39 9.45 -3.80
C ARG A 8 1.01 9.39 -4.43
N ILE A 9 0.20 8.44 -4.03
CA ILE A 9 -1.14 8.25 -4.58
C ILE A 9 -2.14 7.97 -3.48
N THR A 10 -3.37 8.43 -3.72
CA THR A 10 -4.55 7.96 -3.01
C THR A 10 -5.18 6.85 -3.85
N LEU A 11 -5.41 5.66 -3.27
CA LEU A 11 -6.02 4.54 -4.00
C LEU A 11 -7.44 4.83 -4.46
N ASP A 12 -8.13 5.76 -3.80
CA ASP A 12 -9.49 6.15 -4.18
C ASP A 12 -9.53 6.78 -5.58
N CYS A 13 -8.39 7.19 -6.13
CA CYS A 13 -8.28 7.65 -7.52
C CYS A 13 -8.22 6.50 -8.54
N PHE A 14 -8.00 5.26 -8.10
CA PHE A 14 -7.79 4.09 -8.96
C PHE A 14 -8.83 2.98 -8.75
N PHE A 15 -9.53 3.01 -7.62
CA PHE A 15 -10.41 1.93 -7.21
C PHE A 15 -11.72 2.49 -6.66
N ASP A 16 -12.80 2.25 -7.40
CA ASP A 16 -14.13 2.75 -7.04
C ASP A 16 -14.77 1.97 -5.89
N THR A 17 -14.35 0.71 -5.69
CA THR A 17 -14.91 -0.16 -4.65
C THR A 17 -13.87 -1.08 -3.99
N PRO A 18 -14.11 -1.54 -2.75
CA PRO A 18 -13.30 -2.60 -2.13
C PRO A 18 -13.13 -3.87 -2.96
N ALA A 19 -14.16 -4.24 -3.73
CA ALA A 19 -14.10 -5.39 -4.64
C ALA A 19 -13.08 -5.16 -5.77
N THR A 20 -13.00 -3.94 -6.33
CA THR A 20 -11.98 -3.62 -7.34
C THR A 20 -10.56 -3.68 -6.78
N ILE A 21 -10.35 -3.28 -5.51
CA ILE A 21 -9.06 -3.42 -4.82
C ILE A 21 -8.69 -4.90 -4.66
N GLU A 22 -9.66 -5.75 -4.30
CA GLU A 22 -9.44 -7.20 -4.22
C GLU A 22 -9.05 -7.83 -5.56
N LEU A 23 -9.69 -7.39 -6.65
CA LEU A 23 -9.49 -7.93 -8.00
C LEU A 23 -8.18 -7.48 -8.62
N LEU A 24 -7.85 -6.18 -8.56
CA LEU A 24 -6.73 -5.62 -9.31
C LEU A 24 -5.52 -5.26 -8.43
N GLY A 25 -5.62 -5.39 -7.11
CA GLY A 25 -4.54 -5.04 -6.20
C GLY A 25 -3.20 -5.74 -6.52
N SER A 26 -3.24 -6.96 -7.06
CA SER A 26 -2.04 -7.69 -7.47
C SER A 26 -1.39 -7.17 -8.76
N SER A 27 -2.15 -6.52 -9.63
CA SER A 27 -1.66 -5.94 -10.90
C SER A 27 -1.18 -4.49 -10.73
N PHE A 28 -1.33 -3.93 -9.52
CA PHE A 28 -0.93 -2.56 -9.25
C PHE A 28 0.55 -2.25 -9.59
N PRO A 29 1.53 -3.15 -9.35
CA PRO A 29 2.92 -2.92 -9.76
C PRO A 29 3.11 -2.68 -11.28
N ASP A 30 2.21 -3.20 -12.12
CA ASP A 30 2.28 -3.07 -13.59
C ASP A 30 2.06 -1.63 -14.08
N LEU A 31 1.45 -0.80 -13.22
CA LEU A 31 1.21 0.62 -13.49
C LEU A 31 2.40 1.50 -13.09
N LEU A 32 3.43 0.93 -12.46
CA LEU A 32 4.53 1.68 -11.87
C LEU A 32 5.73 1.79 -12.82
N ALA A 33 6.36 2.96 -12.81
CA ALA A 33 7.57 3.20 -13.58
C ALA A 33 8.74 2.32 -13.06
N PRO A 34 9.51 1.64 -13.93
CA PRO A 34 10.60 0.76 -13.49
C PRO A 34 11.69 1.43 -12.64
N ARG A 35 11.90 2.75 -12.82
CA ARG A 35 12.89 3.54 -12.09
C ARG A 35 12.37 4.15 -10.79
N LEU A 36 11.14 3.82 -10.39
CA LEU A 36 10.54 4.32 -9.16
C LEU A 36 11.34 3.83 -7.95
N GLU A 37 11.80 4.77 -7.12
CA GLU A 37 12.57 4.46 -5.92
C GLU A 37 11.70 4.41 -4.66
N LYS A 38 10.60 5.17 -4.64
CA LYS A 38 9.73 5.31 -3.47
C LYS A 38 8.27 5.39 -3.87
N ILE A 39 7.43 4.63 -3.19
CA ILE A 39 5.98 4.67 -3.39
C ILE A 39 5.22 4.82 -2.07
N PHE A 40 4.29 5.77 -2.06
CA PHE A 40 3.36 6.02 -0.96
C PHE A 40 1.95 5.78 -1.47
N ILE A 41 1.21 4.97 -0.73
CA ILE A 41 -0.14 4.52 -1.08
C ILE A 41 -1.07 4.84 0.09
N ASP A 42 -2.02 5.75 -0.11
CA ASP A 42 -3.07 6.02 0.86
C ASP A 42 -4.37 5.33 0.45
N ALA A 43 -4.77 4.32 1.22
CA ALA A 43 -6.01 3.55 1.06
C ALA A 43 -7.04 3.86 2.15
N THR A 44 -6.85 4.93 2.92
CA THR A 44 -7.65 5.21 4.12
C THR A 44 -9.13 5.41 3.83
N TRP A 45 -9.41 6.04 2.69
CA TRP A 45 -10.73 6.51 2.32
C TRP A 45 -11.43 5.57 1.34
N SER A 46 -10.81 4.46 0.95
CA SER A 46 -11.36 3.52 -0.05
C SER A 46 -12.57 2.71 0.44
N LEU A 47 -13.06 3.02 1.64
CA LEU A 47 -14.27 2.49 2.26
C LEU A 47 -15.37 3.56 2.43
N LEU A 48 -15.16 4.80 1.94
CA LEU A 48 -16.12 5.90 2.09
C LEU A 48 -17.48 5.63 1.43
N GLY A 49 -17.52 4.84 0.35
CA GLY A 49 -18.75 4.48 -0.34
C GLY A 49 -19.62 3.43 0.36
N VAL A 50 -19.19 2.92 1.52
CA VAL A 50 -19.94 1.89 2.25
C VAL A 50 -20.86 2.58 3.28
N ASN A 51 -22.15 2.63 2.99
CA ASN A 51 -23.14 3.25 3.87
C ASN A 51 -23.36 2.43 5.15
N GLY A 52 -23.41 3.10 6.31
CA GLY A 52 -23.77 2.52 7.60
C GLY A 52 -22.61 2.25 8.57
N ARG A 53 -22.91 1.58 9.69
CA ARG A 53 -21.93 1.28 10.75
C ARG A 53 -21.06 0.09 10.34
N ILE A 54 -19.94 0.38 9.69
CA ILE A 54 -19.01 -0.63 9.20
C ILE A 54 -18.19 -1.24 10.35
N THR A 55 -18.35 -2.54 10.55
CA THR A 55 -17.51 -3.33 11.46
C THR A 55 -16.35 -3.98 10.73
N ALA A 56 -15.34 -4.45 11.47
CA ALA A 56 -14.17 -5.11 10.90
C ALA A 56 -14.47 -6.42 10.14
N SER A 57 -15.63 -7.03 10.39
CA SER A 57 -16.13 -8.25 9.75
C SER A 57 -17.07 -7.99 8.56
N HIS A 58 -17.39 -6.73 8.27
CA HIS A 58 -18.25 -6.38 7.14
C HIS A 58 -17.64 -6.89 5.81
N PRO A 59 -18.41 -7.50 4.89
CA PRO A 59 -17.87 -8.09 3.66
C PRO A 59 -16.99 -7.15 2.84
N GLN A 60 -17.40 -5.88 2.70
CA GLN A 60 -16.63 -4.84 2.02
C GLN A 60 -15.27 -4.56 2.70
N VAL A 61 -15.21 -4.63 4.04
CA VAL A 61 -13.94 -4.47 4.78
C VAL A 61 -13.04 -5.69 4.58
N MET A 62 -13.62 -6.89 4.50
CA MET A 62 -12.86 -8.11 4.24
C MET A 62 -12.27 -8.11 2.83
N ALA A 63 -13.05 -7.73 1.81
CA ALA A 63 -12.58 -7.56 0.44
C ALA A 63 -11.45 -6.51 0.36
N TYR A 64 -11.66 -5.35 0.99
CA TYR A 64 -10.64 -4.30 1.10
C TYR A 64 -9.34 -4.84 1.72
N LYS A 65 -9.41 -5.50 2.89
CA LYS A 65 -8.22 -6.04 3.58
C LYS A 65 -7.46 -7.02 2.68
N LYS A 66 -8.19 -7.93 2.04
CA LYS A 66 -7.63 -8.93 1.14
C LYS A 66 -6.96 -8.29 -0.09
N GLY A 67 -7.56 -7.25 -0.66
CA GLY A 67 -6.97 -6.50 -1.76
C GLY A 67 -5.70 -5.75 -1.36
N ILE A 68 -5.67 -5.13 -0.18
CA ILE A 68 -4.46 -4.49 0.35
C ILE A 68 -3.36 -5.53 0.61
N GLU A 69 -3.69 -6.70 1.19
CA GLU A 69 -2.75 -7.80 1.36
C GLU A 69 -2.14 -8.29 0.03
N LYS A 70 -2.98 -8.46 -1.00
CA LYS A 70 -2.52 -8.80 -2.35
C LYS A 70 -1.60 -7.73 -2.92
N MET A 71 -1.94 -6.45 -2.75
CA MET A 71 -1.13 -5.33 -3.24
C MET A 71 0.24 -5.25 -2.57
N ILE A 72 0.29 -5.37 -1.23
CA ILE A 72 1.56 -5.43 -0.49
C ILE A 72 2.42 -6.59 -1.00
N THR A 73 1.82 -7.77 -1.16
CA THR A 73 2.50 -8.98 -1.64
C THR A 73 3.06 -8.79 -3.05
N ALA A 74 2.26 -8.21 -3.95
CA ALA A 74 2.66 -7.95 -5.33
C ALA A 74 3.80 -6.92 -5.40
N LEU A 75 3.72 -5.81 -4.67
CA LEU A 75 4.78 -4.81 -4.61
C LEU A 75 6.09 -5.38 -4.05
N CYS A 76 6.01 -6.19 -2.98
CA CYS A 76 7.19 -6.83 -2.41
C CYS A 76 7.84 -7.79 -3.42
N THR A 77 7.05 -8.57 -4.15
CA THR A 77 7.54 -9.49 -5.18
C THR A 77 8.15 -8.73 -6.36
N ALA A 78 7.43 -7.71 -6.87
CA ALA A 78 7.87 -6.88 -7.99
C ALA A 78 9.19 -6.15 -7.69
N SER A 79 9.46 -5.78 -6.44
CA SER A 79 10.73 -5.14 -6.06
C SER A 79 11.98 -5.98 -6.37
N LYS A 80 11.84 -7.30 -6.54
CA LYS A 80 12.95 -8.22 -6.85
C LYS A 80 13.26 -8.33 -8.34
N SER A 81 12.34 -7.91 -9.22
CA SER A 81 12.46 -8.13 -10.67
C SER A 81 12.01 -6.90 -11.47
N GLN A 82 10.73 -6.55 -11.38
CA GLN A 82 10.07 -5.52 -12.18
C GLN A 82 10.41 -4.09 -11.73
N LEU A 83 10.60 -3.89 -10.43
CA LEU A 83 10.86 -2.59 -9.80
C LEU A 83 12.21 -2.60 -9.07
N PRO A 84 13.33 -2.84 -9.78
CA PRO A 84 14.64 -3.08 -9.16
C PRO A 84 15.19 -1.85 -8.43
N CYS A 85 14.69 -0.65 -8.75
CA CYS A 85 15.09 0.59 -8.09
C CYS A 85 14.29 0.88 -6.81
N LEU A 86 13.23 0.12 -6.54
CA LEU A 86 12.33 0.38 -5.42
C LEU A 86 13.04 0.13 -4.09
N LYS A 87 13.06 1.13 -3.23
CA LYS A 87 13.71 1.09 -1.91
C LYS A 87 12.71 1.31 -0.78
N VAL A 88 11.59 1.98 -1.05
CA VAL A 88 10.63 2.35 -0.02
C VAL A 88 9.21 2.10 -0.50
N ILE A 89 8.47 1.35 0.32
CA ILE A 89 7.02 1.17 0.19
C ILE A 89 6.40 1.69 1.49
N ALA A 90 5.54 2.69 1.40
CA ALA A 90 4.75 3.17 2.52
C ALA A 90 3.27 3.06 2.17
N LEU A 91 2.49 2.43 3.04
CA LEU A 91 1.06 2.21 2.82
C LEU A 91 0.25 2.60 4.06
N GLY A 92 -0.68 3.53 3.86
CA GLY A 92 -1.72 3.88 4.81
C GLY A 92 -2.99 3.09 4.51
N ALA A 93 -3.56 2.39 5.49
CA ALA A 93 -4.79 1.60 5.32
C ALA A 93 -5.73 1.70 6.52
N LYS A 94 -7.01 1.95 6.29
CA LYS A 94 -8.03 1.84 7.33
C LYS A 94 -8.29 0.36 7.65
N TYR A 95 -8.55 0.00 8.91
CA TYR A 95 -8.81 -1.38 9.35
C TYR A 95 -7.71 -2.42 9.05
N GLY A 96 -6.48 -2.01 8.73
CA GLY A 96 -5.39 -2.94 8.45
C GLY A 96 -4.92 -3.71 9.69
N LYS A 97 -4.17 -4.81 9.46
CA LYS A 97 -3.46 -5.57 10.50
C LYS A 97 -1.95 -5.29 10.38
N PRO A 98 -1.45 -4.10 10.78
CA PRO A 98 -0.12 -3.63 10.40
C PRO A 98 0.99 -4.56 10.88
N ARG A 99 0.86 -5.14 12.08
CA ARG A 99 1.85 -6.11 12.61
C ARG A 99 1.94 -7.37 11.75
N GLN A 100 0.80 -7.96 11.38
CA GLN A 100 0.76 -9.19 10.59
C GLN A 100 1.27 -8.94 9.17
N TRP A 101 0.75 -7.91 8.50
CA TRP A 101 1.16 -7.56 7.15
C TRP A 101 2.64 -7.18 7.06
N THR A 102 3.17 -6.47 8.07
CA THR A 102 4.60 -6.16 8.13
C THR A 102 5.43 -7.44 8.29
N LYS A 103 4.99 -8.39 9.14
CA LYS A 103 5.67 -9.66 9.33
C LYS A 103 5.74 -10.47 8.03
N ASP A 104 4.63 -10.56 7.30
CA ASP A 104 4.56 -11.35 6.07
C ASP A 104 5.35 -10.67 4.94
N ALA A 105 5.24 -9.35 4.79
CA ALA A 105 6.01 -8.61 3.82
C ALA A 105 7.53 -8.65 4.11
N ARG A 106 7.96 -8.63 5.37
CA ARG A 106 9.38 -8.81 5.72
C ARG A 106 9.94 -10.15 5.25
N LYS A 107 9.15 -11.22 5.28
CA LYS A 107 9.57 -12.51 4.70
C LYS A 107 9.74 -12.40 3.19
N LEU A 108 8.81 -11.75 2.51
CA LEU A 108 8.88 -11.53 1.07
C LEU A 108 10.06 -10.64 0.66
N LEU A 109 10.39 -9.65 1.47
CA LEU A 109 11.49 -8.71 1.24
C LEU A 109 12.86 -9.21 1.76
N ALA A 110 12.94 -10.43 2.30
CA ALA A 110 14.20 -11.00 2.74
C ALA A 110 15.23 -11.02 1.59
N GLY A 111 16.45 -10.56 1.88
CA GLY A 111 17.52 -10.42 0.89
C GLY A 111 17.42 -9.16 0.01
N THR A 112 16.49 -8.24 0.28
CA THR A 112 16.37 -6.96 -0.42
C THR A 112 16.69 -5.78 0.50
N ASN A 113 17.02 -4.62 -0.08
CA ASN A 113 17.18 -3.36 0.66
C ASN A 113 15.88 -2.55 0.77
N VAL A 114 14.74 -3.15 0.44
CA VAL A 114 13.45 -2.47 0.44
C VAL A 114 12.92 -2.34 1.85
N LYS A 115 12.55 -1.12 2.23
CA LYS A 115 11.91 -0.81 3.50
C LYS A 115 10.41 -0.68 3.31
N LEU A 116 9.64 -1.38 4.15
CA LEU A 116 8.19 -1.27 4.21
C LEU A 116 7.75 -0.53 5.46
N LYS A 117 6.86 0.43 5.30
CA LYS A 117 6.12 1.09 6.38
C LYS A 117 4.62 0.90 6.18
N LEU A 118 3.95 0.30 7.16
CA LEU A 118 2.50 0.19 7.19
C LEU A 118 1.94 1.04 8.33
N VAL A 119 0.95 1.86 8.03
CA VAL A 119 0.24 2.71 8.99
C VAL A 119 -1.24 2.47 8.87
N THR A 120 -1.94 2.46 10.00
CA THR A 120 -3.38 2.22 10.01
C THR A 120 -4.16 3.25 10.81
N GLY A 121 -5.43 3.44 10.44
CA GLY A 121 -6.36 4.28 11.18
C GLY A 121 -6.09 5.77 11.02
N ASN A 122 -6.22 6.53 12.11
CA ASN A 122 -6.18 8.01 12.08
C ASN A 122 -4.80 8.61 11.76
N HIS A 123 -3.75 7.78 11.74
CA HIS A 123 -2.38 8.24 11.49
C HIS A 123 -2.00 8.29 10.01
N THR A 124 -2.86 7.84 9.11
CA THR A 124 -2.57 7.82 7.67
C THR A 124 -2.47 9.23 7.07
N GLY A 125 -3.27 10.19 7.56
CA GLY A 125 -3.14 11.60 7.19
C GLY A 125 -1.76 12.20 7.55
N GLN A 126 -1.09 11.70 8.60
CA GLN A 126 0.25 12.16 8.97
C GLN A 126 1.30 11.79 7.92
N LEU A 127 1.10 10.71 7.16
CA LEU A 127 2.04 10.30 6.13
C LEU A 127 2.11 11.30 4.98
N TRP A 128 1.00 11.93 4.59
CA TRP A 128 1.03 12.95 3.55
C TRP A 128 1.95 14.12 3.89
N HIS A 129 2.06 14.46 5.17
CA HIS A 129 2.88 15.56 5.66
C HIS A 129 4.29 15.14 6.08
N GLN A 130 4.59 13.85 6.12
CA GLN A 130 5.92 13.33 6.46
C GLN A 130 6.84 13.29 5.24
N THR A 131 8.11 13.60 5.50
CA THR A 131 9.21 13.25 4.60
C THR A 131 9.48 11.75 4.66
N TRP A 132 10.09 11.19 3.61
CA TRP A 132 10.47 9.77 3.59
C TRP A 132 11.39 9.34 4.74
N LYS A 133 12.27 10.24 5.20
CA LYS A 133 13.12 9.97 6.38
C LYS A 133 12.24 9.75 7.62
N GLN A 134 11.29 10.66 7.86
CA GLN A 134 10.34 10.57 8.98
C GLN A 134 9.44 9.33 8.90
N MET A 135 9.05 8.89 7.70
CA MET A 135 8.25 7.67 7.54
C MET A 135 9.01 6.39 7.90
N LEU A 136 10.35 6.41 7.76
CA LEU A 136 11.23 5.26 7.95
C LEU A 136 11.87 5.20 9.35
N GLU A 137 11.81 6.28 10.13
CA GLU A 137 12.25 6.35 11.51
C GLU A 137 11.16 5.80 12.46
N VAL A 138 11.00 4.48 12.53
CA VAL A 138 10.34 3.76 13.65
C VAL A 138 10.88 2.34 13.76
#